data_AF-A0A967AET8-F1
#
_entry.id   AF-A0A967AET8-F1
#
_cell.length_a   1.000
_cell.length_b   1.000
_cell.length_c   1.000
_cell.angle_alpha   90.00
_cell.angle_beta   90.00
_cell.angle_gamma   90.00
#
_symmetry.space_group_name_H-M   'P 1'
#
loop_
_entity.id
_entity.type
_entity.pdbx_description
1 polymer ?
#
loop_
_entity_poly.entity_id
_entity_poly.type
_entity_poly.pdbx_seq_one_letter_code
_entity_poly.pdbx_strand_id
1 'polypeptide(L)'
;MSFTKSVVRQVGRDLGKVISNQVFGDRHSSPYRRVGSNSTSQKRQQTSKPVQQQTVSQPAEEEKITSTDFDRAIGFATTFTAPTMVRKLAGVYEVMKTEIHKAKQDGYLDTDESTMVFKMESEFMHKAEIITDLLELEEEKNESQLEKLQKIIELTQRLIKETIVLSLKGAKIQKKHYENQKSNYNKPDFKRYAGFGTIWMLNYARTGEKSLLSSIGANAICLVVIIIEPIAVMIYGISFLIAVSKFTKDKSTNKQMLQLINKEIEIEEQRIQLFEGMQMDSDELIK
;
A
#
# COMPACT_ATOMS: atom_id res chain seq x y z
N MET A 1 26.71 15.04 29.64
CA MET A 1 26.24 15.35 28.27
C MET A 1 26.68 14.31 27.19
N SER A 2 27.17 13.12 27.59
CA SER A 2 27.53 12.03 26.65
C SER A 2 26.32 11.12 26.28
N PHE A 3 25.34 11.03 27.18
CA PHE A 3 24.19 10.12 27.08
C PHE A 3 23.13 10.60 26.07
N THR A 4 22.87 11.90 26.03
CA THR A 4 21.93 12.54 25.10
C THR A 4 22.39 12.41 23.65
N LYS A 5 23.71 12.43 23.40
CA LYS A 5 24.32 12.22 22.09
C LYS A 5 24.15 10.79 21.57
N SER A 6 24.26 9.78 22.43
CA SER A 6 24.17 8.38 21.96
C SER A 6 22.73 7.97 21.67
N VAL A 7 21.75 8.44 22.46
CA VAL A 7 20.34 8.12 22.28
C VAL A 7 19.78 8.75 21.00
N VAL A 8 20.07 10.03 20.74
CA VAL A 8 19.61 10.70 19.51
C VAL A 8 20.23 10.07 18.27
N ARG A 9 21.52 9.70 18.31
CA ARG A 9 22.20 9.03 17.20
C ARG A 9 21.78 7.59 16.99
N GLN A 10 21.72 6.77 18.04
CA GLN A 10 21.33 5.37 17.90
C GLN A 10 19.84 5.29 17.57
N VAL A 11 18.97 5.87 18.39
CA VAL A 11 17.53 5.69 18.19
C VAL A 11 17.05 6.39 16.93
N GLY A 12 17.51 7.60 16.62
CA GLY A 12 17.09 8.31 15.41
C GLY A 12 17.57 7.63 14.12
N ARG A 13 18.85 7.25 14.06
CA ARG A 13 19.44 6.54 12.92
C ARG A 13 18.89 5.13 12.78
N ASP A 14 18.77 4.41 13.89
CA ASP A 14 18.37 3.02 13.88
C ASP A 14 16.85 2.92 13.60
N LEU A 15 16.02 3.83 14.12
CA LEU A 15 14.59 3.91 13.76
C LEU A 15 14.39 4.35 12.30
N GLY A 16 15.13 5.36 11.82
CA GLY A 16 15.09 5.78 10.42
C GLY A 16 15.54 4.67 9.46
N LYS A 17 16.55 3.87 9.84
CA LYS A 17 17.00 2.68 9.12
C LYS A 17 15.99 1.55 9.20
N VAL A 18 15.36 1.32 10.35
CA VAL A 18 14.31 0.31 10.50
C VAL A 18 13.16 0.64 9.56
N ILE A 19 12.65 1.89 9.57
CA ILE A 19 11.62 2.34 8.62
C ILE A 19 12.11 2.17 7.19
N SER A 20 13.32 2.63 6.86
CA SER A 20 13.84 2.56 5.50
C SER A 20 13.97 1.14 4.98
N ASN A 21 14.60 0.26 5.77
CA ASN A 21 14.88 -1.11 5.39
C ASN A 21 13.62 -1.98 5.38
N GLN A 22 12.71 -1.75 6.33
CA GLN A 22 11.48 -2.53 6.45
C GLN A 22 10.42 -2.06 5.44
N VAL A 23 10.23 -0.75 5.26
CA VAL A 23 9.18 -0.19 4.38
C VAL A 23 9.62 -0.09 2.92
N PHE A 24 10.88 0.29 2.65
CA PHE A 24 11.35 0.54 1.28
C PHE A 24 12.36 -0.49 0.75
N GLY A 25 12.78 -1.44 1.61
CA GLY A 25 13.79 -2.45 1.29
C GLY A 25 15.18 -1.86 1.08
N ASP A 26 16.11 -2.69 0.60
CA ASP A 26 17.55 -2.38 0.46
C ASP A 26 17.89 -1.32 -0.62
N ARG A 27 16.88 -0.62 -1.16
CA ARG A 27 17.05 0.43 -2.19
C ARG A 27 17.51 1.78 -1.60
N HIS A 28 17.45 1.94 -0.28
CA HIS A 28 17.85 3.16 0.43
C HIS A 28 18.87 2.91 1.56
N SER A 29 19.46 1.71 1.64
CA SER A 29 20.60 1.44 2.50
C SER A 29 21.77 2.36 2.12
N SER A 30 22.36 3.03 3.11
CA SER A 30 23.56 3.86 3.00
C SER A 30 24.54 3.26 1.99
N PRO A 31 25.07 4.02 1.01
CA PRO A 31 25.87 3.46 -0.06
C PRO A 31 27.05 2.68 0.53
N TYR A 32 27.02 1.36 0.38
CA TYR A 32 28.16 0.52 0.69
C TYR A 32 29.28 0.92 -0.29
N ARG A 33 30.25 1.69 0.23
CA ARG A 33 31.42 2.15 -0.52
C ARG A 33 32.26 0.94 -0.92
N ARG A 34 32.00 0.40 -2.11
CA ARG A 34 32.94 -0.51 -2.78
C ARG A 34 34.20 0.28 -3.13
N VAL A 35 35.24 0.12 -2.33
CA VAL A 35 36.60 0.50 -2.72
C VAL A 35 37.08 -0.44 -3.84
N GLY A 36 37.15 0.11 -5.05
CA GLY A 36 38.10 -0.26 -6.12
C GLY A 36 37.92 -1.59 -6.86
N SER A 37 37.45 -1.52 -8.11
CA SER A 37 38.35 -1.75 -9.25
C SER A 37 37.76 -1.15 -10.52
N ASN A 38 38.60 -0.39 -11.23
CA ASN A 38 38.27 0.26 -12.50
C ASN A 38 37.96 -0.79 -13.57
N SER A 39 36.80 -0.66 -14.22
CA SER A 39 36.70 -1.05 -15.63
C SER A 39 35.75 -0.11 -16.37
N THR A 40 36.37 0.66 -17.23
CA THR A 40 35.82 1.54 -18.25
C THR A 40 34.83 0.79 -19.13
N SER A 41 33.61 1.31 -19.30
CA SER A 41 32.83 1.14 -20.53
C SER A 41 31.83 2.28 -20.70
N GLN A 42 32.11 3.08 -21.72
CA GLN A 42 31.37 4.25 -22.17
C GLN A 42 30.14 3.88 -22.99
N LYS A 43 29.19 4.84 -23.02
CA LYS A 43 28.13 5.10 -24.03
C LYS A 43 26.92 4.15 -23.98
N ARG A 44 25.67 4.63 -24.09
CA ARG A 44 25.19 5.66 -25.02
C ARG A 44 23.88 6.28 -24.50
N GLN A 45 23.82 7.60 -24.55
CA GLN A 45 22.61 8.42 -24.35
C GLN A 45 21.65 8.22 -25.53
N GLN A 46 20.35 8.07 -25.26
CA GLN A 46 19.29 8.38 -26.21
C GLN A 46 18.25 9.28 -25.53
N THR A 47 18.18 10.48 -26.07
CA THR A 47 17.21 11.53 -25.83
C THR A 47 15.91 11.22 -26.59
N SER A 48 14.76 11.31 -25.91
CA SER A 48 13.47 11.57 -26.57
C SER A 48 12.54 12.34 -25.63
N LYS A 49 12.05 13.47 -26.16
CA LYS A 49 11.17 14.48 -25.53
C LYS A 49 9.75 13.92 -25.24
N PRO A 50 8.97 14.56 -24.36
CA PRO A 50 7.68 14.05 -23.90
C PRO A 50 6.54 14.39 -24.86
N VAL A 51 5.59 13.45 -25.02
CA VAL A 51 4.30 13.67 -25.70
C VAL A 51 3.27 14.02 -24.63
N GLN A 52 2.69 15.21 -24.75
CA GLN A 52 1.52 15.68 -24.02
C GLN A 52 0.25 15.02 -24.60
N GLN A 53 -0.62 14.48 -23.74
CA GLN A 53 -2.02 14.28 -24.07
C GLN A 53 -2.90 14.72 -22.89
N GLN A 54 -3.87 15.57 -23.21
CA GLN A 54 -4.81 16.24 -22.34
C GLN A 54 -6.07 15.40 -22.09
N THR A 55 -6.52 15.43 -20.83
CA THR A 55 -7.90 15.47 -20.28
C THR A 55 -9.03 14.70 -20.96
N VAL A 56 -9.58 13.71 -20.23
CA VAL A 56 -11.03 13.40 -20.20
C VAL A 56 -11.46 13.18 -18.74
N SER A 57 -12.64 13.71 -18.43
CA SER A 57 -13.34 14.01 -17.19
C SER A 57 -13.41 12.94 -16.08
N GLN A 58 -13.49 13.47 -14.84
CA GLN A 58 -13.55 12.84 -13.51
C GLN A 58 -14.67 11.78 -13.32
N PRO A 59 -14.45 10.86 -12.37
CA PRO A 59 -15.34 10.77 -11.20
C PRO A 59 -14.54 10.95 -9.89
N ALA A 60 -15.10 11.75 -8.98
CA ALA A 60 -14.70 12.00 -7.59
C ALA A 60 -13.17 11.97 -7.31
N GLU A 61 -12.55 13.15 -7.21
CA GLU A 61 -11.22 13.28 -6.63
C GLU A 61 -11.21 12.72 -5.20
N GLU A 62 -10.83 11.45 -5.06
CA GLU A 62 -9.94 11.08 -3.97
C GLU A 62 -8.74 12.02 -4.10
N GLU A 63 -8.65 12.97 -3.17
CA GLU A 63 -7.57 13.95 -3.09
C GLU A 63 -6.27 13.15 -3.01
N LYS A 64 -5.63 12.95 -4.17
CA LYS A 64 -4.42 12.14 -4.28
C LYS A 64 -3.40 12.82 -3.37
N ILE A 65 -3.11 12.18 -2.23
CA ILE A 65 -2.32 12.79 -1.17
C ILE A 65 -0.93 13.00 -1.76
N THR A 66 -0.64 14.24 -2.16
CA THR A 66 0.65 14.61 -2.75
C THR A 66 1.37 15.46 -1.72
N SER A 67 2.50 14.96 -1.23
CA SER A 67 3.35 15.58 -0.20
C SER A 67 4.04 16.87 -0.67
N THR A 68 3.47 17.62 -1.62
CA THR A 68 4.16 18.74 -2.27
C THR A 68 4.59 19.83 -1.30
N ASP A 69 3.86 20.02 -0.19
CA ASP A 69 4.20 20.98 0.86
C ASP A 69 5.36 20.46 1.72
N PHE A 70 5.38 19.17 2.06
CA PHE A 70 6.50 18.53 2.75
C PHE A 70 7.77 18.54 1.89
N ASP A 71 7.67 18.14 0.62
CA ASP A 71 8.79 18.09 -0.33
C ASP A 71 9.43 19.49 -0.50
N ARG A 72 8.59 20.53 -0.54
CA ARG A 72 9.04 21.93 -0.56
C ARG A 72 9.70 22.33 0.76
N ALA A 73 9.13 21.91 1.90
CA ALA A 73 9.64 22.26 3.22
C ALA A 73 11.01 21.61 3.50
N ILE A 74 11.20 20.32 3.19
CA ILE A 74 12.44 19.56 3.45
C ILE A 74 13.62 19.97 2.55
N GLY A 75 13.32 20.54 1.38
CA GLY A 75 14.28 20.93 0.34
C GLY A 75 15.20 22.12 0.65
N PHE A 76 15.28 22.59 1.89
CA PHE A 76 16.12 23.75 2.22
C PHE A 76 17.64 23.42 2.20
N ALA A 77 18.47 24.38 1.79
CA ALA A 77 19.93 24.22 1.74
C ALA A 77 20.55 24.05 3.14
N THR A 78 21.61 23.25 3.27
CA THR A 78 22.35 23.05 4.53
C THR A 78 23.45 24.08 4.76
N THR A 79 23.57 25.09 3.89
CA THR A 79 24.54 26.18 3.99
C THR A 79 24.10 27.30 4.93
N PHE A 80 22.91 27.19 5.54
CA PHE A 80 22.41 28.18 6.49
C PHE A 80 23.17 28.12 7.82
N THR A 81 23.04 29.18 8.63
CA THR A 81 23.55 29.18 9.99
C THR A 81 22.84 28.15 10.86
N ALA A 82 23.52 27.68 11.91
CA ALA A 82 22.98 26.67 12.83
C ALA A 82 21.56 26.99 13.35
N PRO A 83 21.25 28.21 13.84
CA PRO A 83 19.90 28.53 14.30
C PRO A 83 18.85 28.49 13.18
N THR A 84 19.23 28.87 11.96
CA THR A 84 18.33 28.86 10.81
C THR A 84 18.04 27.44 10.33
N MET A 85 19.03 26.55 10.34
CA MET A 85 18.82 25.14 9.98
C MET A 85 17.85 24.45 10.93
N VAL A 86 18.07 24.58 12.25
CA VAL A 86 17.18 23.99 13.26
C VAL A 86 15.78 24.56 13.18
N ARG A 87 15.64 25.89 12.99
CA ARG A 87 14.32 26.52 12.82
C ARG A 87 13.59 26.02 11.57
N LYS A 88 14.30 25.86 10.45
CA LYS A 88 13.71 25.32 9.22
C LYS A 88 13.27 23.89 9.42
N LEU A 89 14.10 23.04 10.03
CA LEU A 89 13.75 21.67 10.34
C LEU A 89 12.53 21.57 11.28
N ALA A 90 12.42 22.43 12.28
CA ALA A 90 11.23 22.53 13.12
C ALA A 90 9.98 22.86 12.29
N GLY A 91 10.10 23.75 11.30
CA GLY A 91 9.02 24.04 10.35
C GLY A 91 8.64 22.81 9.51
N VAL A 92 9.62 22.02 9.07
CA VAL A 92 9.34 20.76 8.36
C VAL A 92 8.61 19.77 9.26
N TYR A 93 9.02 19.66 10.52
CA TYR A 93 8.34 18.80 11.49
C TYR A 93 6.87 19.18 11.65
N GLU A 94 6.54 20.47 11.74
CA GLU A 94 5.14 20.91 11.83
C GLU A 94 4.33 20.57 10.57
N VAL A 95 4.92 20.79 9.37
CA VAL A 95 4.27 20.41 8.10
C VAL A 95 4.01 18.90 8.06
N MET A 96 5.03 18.10 8.37
CA MET A 96 4.92 16.64 8.44
C MET A 96 3.84 16.21 9.42
N LYS A 97 3.83 16.77 10.63
CA LYS A 97 2.81 16.48 11.64
C LYS A 97 1.40 16.81 11.16
N THR A 98 1.22 17.93 10.45
CA THR A 98 -0.09 18.29 9.86
C THR A 98 -0.52 17.30 8.79
N GLU A 99 0.37 16.91 7.87
CA GLU A 99 0.06 15.92 6.84
C GLU A 99 -0.28 14.55 7.43
N ILE A 100 0.49 14.12 8.43
CA ILE A 100 0.22 12.90 9.19
C ILE A 100 -1.15 12.97 9.88
N HIS A 101 -1.51 14.13 10.45
CA HIS A 101 -2.81 14.29 11.11
C HIS A 101 -3.97 14.17 10.11
N LYS A 102 -3.82 14.69 8.89
CA LYS A 102 -4.81 14.54 7.81
C LYS A 102 -4.99 13.06 7.42
N ALA A 103 -3.88 12.35 7.18
CA ALA A 103 -3.90 10.93 6.83
C ALA A 103 -4.56 10.04 7.92
N LYS A 104 -4.58 10.49 9.18
CA LYS A 104 -5.12 9.71 10.30
C LYS A 104 -6.60 10.01 10.60
N GLN A 105 -7.28 10.83 9.80
CA GLN A 105 -8.63 11.31 10.09
C GLN A 105 -9.65 10.17 10.31
N ASP A 106 -9.46 9.04 9.60
CA ASP A 106 -10.37 7.89 9.65
C ASP A 106 -9.98 6.84 10.72
N GLY A 107 -8.94 7.13 11.52
CA GLY A 107 -8.56 6.33 12.69
C GLY A 107 -7.75 5.06 12.40
N TYR A 108 -7.25 4.90 11.19
CA TYR A 108 -6.23 3.95 10.75
C TYR A 108 -5.49 4.53 9.53
N LEU A 109 -4.39 3.90 9.11
CA LEU A 109 -3.70 4.24 7.87
C LEU A 109 -3.81 3.09 6.88
N ASP A 110 -4.24 3.37 5.66
CA ASP A 110 -4.21 2.40 4.58
C ASP A 110 -2.80 2.20 4.00
N THR A 111 -2.69 1.39 2.94
CA THR A 111 -1.40 1.08 2.30
C THR A 111 -0.69 2.29 1.74
N ASP A 112 -1.41 3.16 1.06
CA ASP A 112 -0.85 4.30 0.37
C ASP A 112 -0.52 5.42 1.36
N GLU A 113 -1.41 5.65 2.33
CA GLU A 113 -1.22 6.56 3.44
C GLU A 113 -0.01 6.17 4.31
N SER A 114 0.08 4.90 4.73
CA SER A 114 1.24 4.39 5.48
C SER A 114 2.53 4.63 4.69
N THR A 115 2.54 4.30 3.40
CA THR A 115 3.73 4.46 2.55
C THR A 115 4.16 5.92 2.44
N MET A 116 3.20 6.82 2.23
CA MET A 116 3.48 8.26 2.19
C MET A 116 4.02 8.76 3.52
N VAL A 117 3.38 8.41 4.65
CA VAL A 117 3.81 8.88 5.97
C VAL A 117 5.20 8.38 6.32
N PHE A 118 5.47 7.07 6.15
CA PHE A 118 6.79 6.53 6.42
C PHE A 118 7.87 7.13 5.52
N LYS A 119 7.52 7.52 4.31
CA LYS A 119 8.45 8.21 3.40
C LYS A 119 8.81 9.59 3.96
N MET A 120 7.82 10.38 4.38
CA MET A 120 8.06 11.69 5.00
C MET A 120 8.90 11.56 6.28
N GLU A 121 8.55 10.60 7.15
CA GLU A 121 9.29 10.33 8.38
C GLU A 121 10.75 9.95 8.09
N SER A 122 10.99 9.09 7.10
CA SER A 122 12.35 8.69 6.69
C SER A 122 13.16 9.87 6.13
N GLU A 123 12.59 10.65 5.23
CA GLU A 123 13.25 11.84 4.65
C GLU A 123 13.55 12.91 5.70
N PHE A 124 12.63 13.12 6.64
CA PHE A 124 12.83 14.01 7.77
C PHE A 124 14.00 13.56 8.64
N MET A 125 14.02 12.28 9.02
CA MET A 125 15.08 11.72 9.87
C MET A 125 16.45 11.78 9.20
N HIS A 126 16.52 11.50 7.89
CA HIS A 126 17.76 11.63 7.13
C HIS A 126 18.26 13.08 7.09
N LYS A 127 17.36 14.06 6.89
CA LYS A 127 17.73 15.48 6.94
C LYS A 127 18.20 15.91 8.32
N ALA A 128 17.54 15.43 9.38
CA ALA A 128 17.92 15.69 10.76
C ALA A 128 19.32 15.14 11.07
N GLU A 129 19.66 13.94 10.58
CA GLU A 129 20.98 13.34 10.69
C GLU A 129 22.06 14.23 10.05
N ILE A 130 21.85 14.65 8.80
CA ILE A 130 22.79 15.55 8.10
C ILE A 130 23.02 16.85 8.88
N ILE A 131 21.95 17.46 9.41
CA ILE A 131 22.07 18.71 10.17
C ILE A 131 22.81 18.45 11.49
N THR A 132 22.52 17.33 12.16
CA THR A 132 23.23 16.95 13.40
C THR A 132 24.73 16.85 13.15
N ASP A 133 25.14 16.11 12.12
CA ASP A 133 26.55 15.93 11.76
C ASP A 133 27.25 17.27 11.45
N LEU A 134 26.55 18.21 10.80
CA LEU A 134 27.10 19.54 10.50
C LEU A 134 27.27 20.39 11.77
N LEU A 135 26.29 20.35 12.69
CA LEU A 135 26.32 21.15 13.91
C LEU A 135 27.39 20.66 14.89
N GLU A 136 27.66 19.36 14.91
CA GLU A 136 28.68 18.75 15.75
C GLU A 136 30.11 19.15 15.38
N LEU A 137 30.35 19.64 14.16
CA LEU A 137 31.68 20.15 13.77
C LEU A 137 32.14 21.32 14.66
N GLU A 138 31.20 22.13 15.14
CA GLU A 138 31.44 23.24 16.06
C GLU A 138 30.58 23.06 17.33
N GLU A 139 30.72 21.90 17.97
CA GLU A 139 29.81 21.44 19.04
C GLU A 139 29.64 22.46 20.18
N GLU A 140 30.73 22.99 20.73
CA GLU A 140 30.71 23.95 21.85
C GLU A 140 29.91 25.21 21.51
N LYS A 141 29.97 25.65 20.25
CA LYS A 141 29.27 26.85 19.78
C LYS A 141 27.79 26.58 19.49
N ASN A 142 27.44 25.34 19.17
CA ASN A 142 26.11 24.94 18.70
C ASN A 142 25.29 24.17 19.74
N GLU A 143 25.76 24.04 20.98
CA GLU A 143 25.12 23.27 22.06
C GLU A 143 23.61 23.53 22.19
N SER A 144 23.20 24.81 22.28
CA SER A 144 21.79 25.19 22.38
C SER A 144 20.95 24.77 21.16
N GLN A 145 21.55 24.70 19.98
CA GLN A 145 20.86 24.26 18.75
C GLN A 145 20.76 22.74 18.70
N LEU A 146 21.79 22.02 19.15
CA LEU A 146 21.77 20.57 19.29
C LEU A 146 20.69 20.11 20.27
N GLU A 147 20.51 20.80 21.40
CA GLU A 147 19.44 20.50 22.36
C GLU A 147 18.03 20.67 21.75
N LYS A 148 17.82 21.74 20.97
CA LYS A 148 16.55 21.96 20.26
C LYS A 148 16.30 20.90 19.19
N LEU A 149 17.35 20.54 18.45
CA LEU A 149 17.29 19.49 17.42
C LEU A 149 16.93 18.14 18.03
N GLN A 150 17.52 17.79 19.18
CA GLN A 150 17.18 16.61 19.95
C GLN A 150 15.68 16.58 20.30
N LYS A 151 15.14 17.67 20.83
CA LYS A 151 13.71 17.73 21.20
C LYS A 151 12.79 17.51 19.99
N ILE A 152 13.18 18.00 18.82
CA ILE A 152 12.43 17.77 17.57
C ILE A 152 12.50 16.29 17.15
N ILE A 153 13.66 15.66 17.28
CA ILE A 153 13.85 14.23 16.98
C ILE A 153 13.00 13.38 17.94
N GLU A 154 13.00 13.66 19.24
CA GLU A 154 12.16 12.96 20.23
C GLU A 154 10.66 13.11 19.95
N LEU A 155 10.23 14.29 19.49
CA LEU A 155 8.85 14.52 19.04
C LEU A 155 8.52 13.67 17.81
N THR A 156 9.45 13.58 16.87
CA THR A 156 9.29 12.79 15.64
C THR A 156 9.23 11.29 15.93
N GLN A 157 10.04 10.80 16.87
CA GLN A 157 9.99 9.40 17.31
C GLN A 157 8.61 9.01 17.86
N ARG A 158 7.97 9.91 18.61
CA ARG A 158 6.59 9.69 19.08
C ARG A 158 5.60 9.61 17.94
N LEU A 159 5.72 10.47 16.92
CA LEU A 159 4.88 10.40 15.73
C LEU A 159 5.06 9.08 14.97
N ILE A 160 6.31 8.63 14.78
CA ILE A 160 6.62 7.36 14.11
C ILE A 160 5.95 6.18 14.84
N LYS A 161 6.04 6.13 16.17
CA LYS A 161 5.37 5.06 16.95
C LYS A 161 3.87 5.04 16.71
N GLU A 162 3.25 6.22 16.74
CA GLU A 162 1.83 6.35 16.49
C GLU A 162 1.47 5.90 15.05
N THR A 163 2.28 6.28 14.07
CA THR A 163 2.16 5.85 12.67
C THR A 163 2.24 4.32 12.54
N ILE A 164 3.20 3.66 13.20
CA ILE A 164 3.33 2.19 13.20
C ILE A 164 2.06 1.53 13.74
N VAL A 165 1.56 2.00 14.89
CA VAL A 165 0.35 1.45 15.52
C VAL A 165 -0.87 1.60 14.61
N LEU A 166 -1.04 2.74 13.96
CA LEU A 166 -2.17 3.00 13.07
C LEU A 166 -2.08 2.23 11.76
N SER A 167 -0.87 2.08 11.21
CA SER A 167 -0.60 1.26 10.02
C SER A 167 -0.86 -0.22 10.29
N LEU A 168 -0.45 -0.72 11.46
CA LEU A 168 -0.73 -2.08 11.92
C LEU A 168 -2.23 -2.33 12.06
N LYS A 169 -2.97 -1.35 12.61
CA LYS A 169 -4.43 -1.42 12.69
C LYS A 169 -5.07 -1.47 11.30
N GLY A 170 -4.61 -0.63 10.37
CA GLY A 170 -5.09 -0.60 8.98
C GLY A 170 -4.86 -1.93 8.26
N ALA A 171 -3.66 -2.49 8.35
CA ALA A 171 -3.33 -3.79 7.76
C ALA A 171 -4.20 -4.93 8.33
N LYS A 172 -4.47 -4.94 9.65
CA LYS A 172 -5.39 -5.91 10.27
C LYS A 172 -6.83 -5.77 9.76
N ILE A 173 -7.30 -4.55 9.52
CA ILE A 173 -8.62 -4.28 8.95
C ILE A 173 -8.69 -4.77 7.50
N GLN A 174 -7.70 -4.46 6.66
CA GLN A 174 -7.64 -4.93 5.27
C GLN A 174 -7.56 -6.46 5.17
N LYS A 175 -6.72 -7.12 5.98
CA LYS A 175 -6.67 -8.58 6.05
C LYS A 175 -8.04 -9.19 6.32
N LYS A 176 -8.74 -8.69 7.36
CA LYS A 176 -10.09 -9.15 7.72
C LYS A 176 -11.09 -8.91 6.58
N HIS A 177 -10.96 -7.80 5.86
CA HIS A 177 -11.79 -7.52 4.68
C HIS A 177 -11.62 -8.59 3.60
N TYR A 178 -10.39 -8.97 3.26
CA TYR A 178 -10.13 -10.03 2.28
C TYR A 178 -10.52 -11.43 2.76
N GLU A 179 -10.35 -11.73 4.04
CA GLU A 179 -10.84 -12.99 4.65
C GLU A 179 -12.38 -13.10 4.55
N ASN A 180 -13.10 -12.00 4.77
CA ASN A 180 -14.55 -11.95 4.58
C ASN A 180 -14.95 -12.08 3.11
N GLN A 181 -14.20 -11.50 2.18
CA GLN A 181 -14.45 -11.72 0.74
C GLN A 181 -14.24 -13.19 0.37
N LYS A 182 -13.22 -13.84 0.94
CA LYS A 182 -12.93 -15.27 0.74
C LYS A 182 -14.01 -16.17 1.34
N SER A 183 -14.55 -15.85 2.51
CA SER A 183 -15.58 -16.67 3.16
C SER A 183 -16.95 -16.55 2.48
N ASN A 184 -17.29 -15.36 1.98
CA ASN A 184 -18.50 -15.11 1.20
C ASN A 184 -18.39 -15.57 -0.27
N TYR A 185 -17.25 -16.14 -0.65
CA TYR A 185 -16.98 -16.57 -2.00
C TYR A 185 -17.68 -17.89 -2.35
N ASN A 186 -18.76 -17.81 -3.13
CA ASN A 186 -19.50 -18.97 -3.60
C ASN A 186 -18.86 -19.58 -4.85
N LYS A 187 -18.45 -20.85 -4.78
CA LYS A 187 -17.98 -21.60 -5.95
C LYS A 187 -19.13 -21.81 -6.94
N PRO A 188 -18.89 -21.67 -8.25
CA PRO A 188 -19.90 -21.95 -9.26
C PRO A 188 -20.22 -23.45 -9.23
N ASP A 189 -21.49 -23.79 -9.03
CA ASP A 189 -21.96 -25.18 -9.03
C ASP A 189 -22.33 -25.61 -10.46
N PHE A 190 -21.67 -26.65 -10.96
CA PHE A 190 -21.95 -27.23 -12.27
C PHE A 190 -23.41 -27.68 -12.41
N LYS A 191 -24.01 -28.22 -11.33
CA LYS A 191 -25.40 -28.68 -11.36
C LYS A 191 -26.36 -27.52 -11.62
N ARG A 192 -26.06 -26.33 -11.09
CA ARG A 192 -26.82 -25.10 -11.35
C ARG A 192 -26.60 -24.62 -12.78
N TYR A 193 -25.37 -24.64 -13.28
CA TYR A 193 -25.06 -24.24 -14.66
C TYR A 193 -25.68 -25.15 -15.72
N ALA A 194 -25.66 -26.47 -15.51
CA ALA A 194 -26.26 -27.44 -16.43
C ALA A 194 -27.79 -27.46 -16.33
N GLY A 195 -28.35 -27.33 -15.13
CA GLY A 195 -29.81 -27.36 -14.91
C GLY A 195 -30.55 -26.06 -15.30
N PHE A 196 -29.88 -24.91 -15.24
CA PHE A 196 -30.42 -23.59 -15.58
C PHE A 196 -29.80 -22.98 -16.85
N GLY A 197 -28.93 -23.72 -17.55
CA GLY A 197 -28.25 -23.27 -18.78
C GLY A 197 -29.11 -23.33 -20.05
N THR A 198 -30.41 -23.54 -19.90
CA THR A 198 -31.37 -23.83 -20.96
C THR A 198 -32.03 -22.53 -21.42
N ILE A 199 -31.40 -21.85 -22.40
CA ILE A 199 -31.84 -20.64 -23.18
C ILE A 199 -32.29 -19.40 -22.39
N TRP A 200 -32.99 -19.51 -21.26
CA TRP A 200 -33.66 -18.42 -20.55
C TRP A 200 -33.15 -18.14 -19.13
N MET A 201 -32.24 -18.96 -18.59
CA MET A 201 -31.84 -18.92 -17.18
C MET A 201 -30.31 -18.78 -16.98
N LEU A 202 -29.58 -18.36 -18.01
CA LEU A 202 -28.12 -18.21 -17.97
C LEU A 202 -27.66 -17.16 -16.93
N ASN A 203 -28.46 -16.11 -16.70
CA ASN A 203 -28.22 -15.13 -15.64
C ASN A 203 -28.56 -15.68 -14.25
N TYR A 204 -29.57 -16.55 -14.15
CA TYR A 204 -29.96 -17.24 -12.90
C TYR A 204 -28.86 -18.19 -12.41
N ALA A 205 -28.18 -18.90 -13.33
CA ALA A 205 -27.03 -19.74 -13.02
C ALA A 205 -25.84 -18.97 -12.40
N ARG A 206 -25.76 -17.65 -12.62
CA ARG A 206 -24.65 -16.79 -12.20
C ARG A 206 -24.89 -16.08 -10.87
N THR A 207 -26.12 -15.60 -10.61
CA THR A 207 -26.42 -14.75 -9.44
C THR A 207 -27.24 -15.45 -8.35
N GLY A 208 -27.96 -16.53 -8.68
CA GLY A 208 -28.75 -17.29 -7.70
C GLY A 208 -29.99 -16.57 -7.14
N GLU A 209 -30.32 -15.37 -7.60
CA GLU A 209 -31.47 -14.61 -7.10
C GLU A 209 -32.71 -14.66 -8.01
N LYS A 210 -33.82 -14.98 -7.33
CA LYS A 210 -35.27 -14.93 -7.65
C LYS A 210 -35.94 -16.10 -8.40
N SER A 211 -36.93 -16.64 -7.68
CA SER A 211 -38.06 -17.52 -8.04
C SER A 211 -37.76 -18.90 -8.64
N LEU A 212 -37.52 -19.90 -7.75
CA LEU A 212 -37.44 -21.33 -8.09
C LEU A 212 -38.67 -21.84 -8.87
N LEU A 213 -39.85 -21.28 -8.59
CA LEU A 213 -41.13 -21.73 -9.15
C LEU A 213 -41.28 -21.40 -10.64
N SER A 214 -40.84 -20.20 -11.06
CA SER A 214 -40.79 -19.86 -12.49
C SER A 214 -39.74 -20.67 -13.24
N SER A 215 -38.64 -21.04 -12.58
CA SER A 215 -37.55 -21.81 -13.20
C SER A 215 -37.89 -23.27 -13.46
N ILE A 216 -38.61 -23.91 -12.53
CA ILE A 216 -39.09 -25.28 -12.71
C ILE A 216 -40.16 -25.33 -13.81
N GLY A 217 -41.09 -24.36 -13.83
CA GLY A 217 -42.13 -24.27 -14.87
C GLY A 217 -41.58 -24.09 -16.28
N ALA A 218 -40.59 -23.21 -16.47
CA ALA A 218 -39.97 -22.96 -17.78
C ALA A 218 -39.21 -24.19 -18.32
N ASN A 219 -38.51 -24.93 -17.45
CA ASN A 219 -37.81 -26.15 -17.84
C ASN A 219 -38.77 -27.29 -18.21
N ALA A 220 -39.92 -27.41 -17.51
CA ALA A 220 -40.94 -28.41 -17.84
C ALA A 220 -41.59 -28.15 -19.21
N ILE A 221 -41.88 -26.87 -19.53
CA ILE A 221 -42.42 -26.47 -20.85
C ILE A 221 -41.40 -26.76 -21.96
N CYS A 222 -40.12 -26.45 -21.73
CA CYS A 222 -39.06 -26.76 -22.71
C CYS A 222 -38.94 -28.26 -23.00
N LEU A 223 -39.00 -29.13 -21.97
CA LEU A 223 -38.93 -30.58 -22.17
C LEU A 223 -40.05 -31.12 -23.05
N VAL A 224 -41.27 -30.57 -22.94
CA VAL A 224 -42.40 -30.94 -23.79
C VAL A 224 -42.19 -30.51 -25.24
N VAL A 225 -41.64 -29.31 -25.48
CA VAL A 225 -41.36 -28.80 -26.83
C VAL A 225 -40.22 -29.56 -27.51
N ILE A 226 -39.21 -30.00 -26.75
CA ILE A 226 -38.07 -30.79 -27.24
C ILE A 226 -38.52 -32.15 -27.81
N ILE A 227 -39.58 -32.75 -27.27
CA ILE A 227 -40.11 -34.04 -27.74
C ILE A 227 -40.81 -33.90 -29.11
N ILE A 228 -41.33 -32.72 -29.42
CA ILE A 228 -42.22 -32.50 -30.57
C ILE A 228 -41.44 -32.01 -31.81
N GLU A 229 -40.33 -31.29 -31.64
CA GLU A 229 -39.59 -30.65 -32.74
C GLU A 229 -38.07 -30.94 -32.74
N PRO A 230 -37.50 -31.50 -33.82
CA PRO A 230 -36.05 -31.77 -33.91
C PRO A 230 -35.20 -30.48 -33.89
N ILE A 231 -35.78 -29.34 -34.29
CA ILE A 231 -35.12 -28.02 -34.22
C ILE A 231 -34.89 -27.62 -32.75
N ALA A 232 -35.82 -27.94 -31.84
CA ALA A 232 -35.70 -27.63 -30.42
C ALA A 232 -34.54 -28.41 -29.76
N VAL A 233 -34.31 -29.66 -30.17
CA VAL A 233 -33.16 -30.47 -29.73
C VAL A 233 -31.83 -29.81 -30.11
N MET A 234 -31.73 -29.29 -31.34
CA MET A 234 -30.52 -28.62 -31.82
C MET A 234 -30.23 -27.32 -31.03
N ILE A 235 -31.24 -26.48 -30.82
CA ILE A 235 -31.10 -25.22 -30.06
C ILE A 235 -30.70 -25.52 -28.60
N TYR A 236 -31.27 -26.56 -28.00
CA TYR A 236 -30.91 -26.99 -26.65
C TYR A 236 -29.47 -27.50 -26.56
N GLY A 237 -29.03 -28.29 -27.56
CA GLY A 237 -27.63 -28.75 -27.66
C GLY A 237 -26.64 -27.58 -27.75
N ILE A 238 -26.92 -26.59 -28.61
CA ILE A 238 -26.10 -25.38 -28.74
C ILE A 238 -26.06 -24.60 -27.41
N SER A 239 -27.20 -24.45 -26.75
CA SER A 239 -27.31 -23.71 -25.49
C SER A 239 -26.58 -24.40 -24.35
N PHE A 240 -26.66 -25.73 -24.28
CA PHE A 240 -25.90 -26.54 -23.34
C PHE A 240 -24.38 -26.37 -23.58
N LEU A 241 -23.92 -26.41 -24.83
CA LEU A 241 -22.51 -26.17 -25.16
C LEU A 241 -22.05 -24.77 -24.75
N ILE A 242 -22.88 -23.73 -24.95
CA ILE A 242 -22.61 -22.37 -24.47
C ILE A 242 -22.53 -22.33 -22.95
N ALA A 243 -23.44 -23.01 -22.24
CA ALA A 243 -23.46 -23.08 -20.78
C ALA A 243 -22.21 -23.79 -20.23
N VAL A 244 -21.79 -24.90 -20.85
CA VAL A 244 -20.55 -25.61 -20.49
C VAL A 244 -19.32 -24.73 -20.74
N SER A 245 -19.24 -24.06 -21.90
CA SER A 245 -18.13 -23.15 -22.21
C SER A 245 -18.07 -21.95 -21.27
N LYS A 246 -19.21 -21.41 -20.83
CA LYS A 246 -19.25 -20.33 -19.84
C LYS A 246 -18.87 -20.83 -18.45
N PHE A 247 -19.33 -22.01 -18.05
CA PHE A 247 -18.96 -22.61 -16.77
C PHE A 247 -17.45 -22.84 -16.66
N THR A 248 -16.79 -23.34 -17.71
CA THR A 248 -15.34 -23.55 -17.70
C THR A 248 -14.58 -22.23 -17.60
N LYS A 249 -15.02 -21.19 -18.34
CA LYS A 249 -14.47 -19.83 -18.24
C LYS A 249 -14.65 -19.26 -16.83
N ASP A 250 -15.86 -19.31 -16.29
CA ASP A 250 -16.16 -18.78 -14.97
C ASP A 250 -15.43 -19.55 -13.86
N LYS A 251 -15.33 -20.88 -13.96
CA LYS A 251 -14.50 -21.68 -13.04
C LYS A 251 -13.03 -21.25 -13.06
N SER A 252 -12.48 -20.95 -14.24
CA SER A 252 -11.11 -20.47 -14.39
C SER A 252 -10.92 -19.08 -13.78
N THR A 253 -11.77 -18.12 -14.16
CA THR A 253 -11.77 -16.75 -13.59
C THR A 253 -11.93 -16.81 -12.07
N ASN A 254 -12.79 -17.71 -11.59
CA ASN A 254 -13.05 -17.88 -10.18
C ASN A 254 -11.87 -18.47 -9.40
N LYS A 255 -11.10 -19.35 -10.03
CA LYS A 255 -9.83 -19.83 -9.46
C LYS A 255 -8.81 -18.68 -9.39
N GLN A 256 -8.72 -17.85 -10.42
CA GLN A 256 -7.83 -16.69 -10.45
C GLN A 256 -8.20 -15.67 -9.36
N MET A 257 -9.48 -15.33 -9.21
CA MET A 257 -9.96 -14.43 -8.16
C MET A 257 -9.60 -14.95 -6.75
N LEU A 258 -9.82 -16.24 -6.47
CA LEU A 258 -9.46 -16.82 -5.18
C LEU A 258 -7.94 -16.79 -4.96
N GLN A 259 -7.14 -17.01 -6.01
CA GLN A 259 -5.69 -16.88 -5.94
C GLN A 259 -5.26 -15.45 -5.64
N LEU A 260 -5.88 -14.45 -6.28
CA LEU A 260 -5.63 -13.03 -6.00
C LEU A 260 -6.00 -12.68 -4.56
N ILE A 261 -7.18 -13.06 -4.08
CA ILE A 261 -7.60 -12.81 -2.69
C ILE A 261 -6.63 -13.46 -1.69
N ASN A 262 -6.20 -14.71 -1.93
CA ASN A 262 -5.20 -15.35 -1.06
C ASN A 262 -3.86 -14.61 -1.08
N LYS A 263 -3.45 -14.10 -2.24
CA LYS A 263 -2.23 -13.31 -2.39
C LYS A 263 -2.34 -11.98 -1.62
N GLU A 264 -3.46 -11.29 -1.69
CA GLU A 264 -3.69 -10.07 -0.92
C GLU A 264 -3.67 -10.33 0.59
N ILE A 265 -4.27 -11.43 1.06
CA ILE A 265 -4.20 -11.86 2.47
C ILE A 265 -2.73 -12.09 2.89
N GLU A 266 -1.94 -12.75 2.05
CA GLU A 266 -0.52 -13.02 2.32
C GLU A 266 0.30 -11.73 2.37
N ILE A 267 0.05 -10.78 1.47
CA ILE A 267 0.68 -9.45 1.48
C ILE A 267 0.36 -8.71 2.78
N GLU A 268 -0.92 -8.70 3.19
CA GLU A 268 -1.32 -8.04 4.45
C GLU A 268 -0.74 -8.74 5.68
N GLU A 269 -0.60 -10.06 5.67
CA GLU A 269 0.08 -10.82 6.72
C GLU A 269 1.55 -10.43 6.85
N GLN A 270 2.26 -10.31 5.72
CA GLN A 270 3.65 -9.84 5.69
C GLN A 270 3.77 -8.41 6.22
N ARG A 271 2.85 -7.51 5.86
CA ARG A 271 2.82 -6.13 6.37
C ARG A 271 2.56 -6.06 7.87
N ILE A 272 1.66 -6.90 8.40
CA ILE A 272 1.42 -6.98 9.85
C ILE A 272 2.70 -7.42 10.56
N GLN A 273 3.36 -8.48 10.07
CA GLN A 273 4.63 -8.95 10.65
C GLN A 273 5.70 -7.87 10.61
N LEU A 274 5.77 -7.13 9.50
CA LEU A 274 6.67 -5.98 9.34
C LEU A 274 6.42 -4.93 10.43
N PHE A 275 5.18 -4.45 10.55
CA PHE A 275 4.85 -3.41 11.53
C PHE A 275 4.98 -3.89 12.97
N GLU A 276 4.69 -5.16 13.27
CA GLU A 276 4.96 -5.76 14.58
C GLU A 276 6.47 -5.79 14.89
N GLY A 277 7.30 -6.12 13.89
CA GLY A 277 8.75 -6.00 13.98
C GLY A 277 9.22 -4.56 14.24
N MET A 278 8.75 -3.59 13.44
CA MET A 278 9.06 -2.17 13.64
C MET A 278 8.66 -1.69 15.03
N GLN A 279 7.50 -2.13 15.53
CA GLN A 279 7.01 -1.75 16.84
C GLN A 279 7.94 -2.28 17.93
N MET A 280 8.31 -3.56 17.88
CA MET A 280 9.24 -4.18 18.81
C MET A 280 10.61 -3.48 18.81
N ASP A 281 11.18 -3.26 17.63
CA ASP A 281 12.47 -2.55 17.48
C ASP A 281 12.38 -1.14 18.07
N SER A 282 11.27 -0.41 17.81
CA SER A 282 11.07 0.95 18.34
C SER A 282 10.90 0.99 19.86
N ASP A 283 10.37 -0.08 20.47
CA ASP A 283 10.19 -0.20 21.91
C ASP A 283 11.48 -0.64 22.61
N GLU A 284 12.33 -1.42 21.95
CA GLU A 284 13.65 -1.76 22.43
C GLU A 284 14.61 -0.57 22.42
N LEU A 285 14.58 0.24 21.34
CA LEU A 285 15.44 1.41 21.21
C LEU A 285 15.16 2.53 22.24
N ILE A 286 14.01 2.51 22.92
CA ILE A 286 13.60 3.57 23.87
C ILE A 286 13.75 3.14 25.34
N LYS A 287 14.22 1.91 25.60
CA LYS A 287 14.60 1.45 26.95
C LYS A 287 16.02 1.91 27.32
#